data_AF-A0A7W0WC93-F1
#
_entry.id   AF-A0A7W0WC93-F1
#
_cell.length_a   1.000
_cell.length_b   1.000
_cell.length_c   1.000
_cell.angle_alpha   90.00
_cell.angle_beta   90.00
_cell.angle_gamma   90.00
#
_symmetry.space_group_name_H-M   'P 1'
#
loop_
_entity.id
_entity.type
_entity.pdbx_description
1 polymer ?
#
loop_
_entity_poly.entity_id
_entity_poly.type
_entity_poly.pdbx_seq_one_letter_code
_entity_poly.pdbx_strand_id
1 'polypeptide(L)'
;LEACRRLLSVLEKRAAVLELMNDAFDARRPFVRVGLDHPGLHDVALVGATYGLPTRTLGTIGVLGPVRMDYARAVRTVRAASFELSRLVESAYDED
;
A
#
# COMPACT_ATOMS: atom_id res chain seq x y z
N LEU A 1 -2.64 11.40 -15.09
CA LEU A 1 -3.98 11.79 -14.58
C LEU A 1 -5.06 10.78 -14.95
N GLU A 2 -5.15 10.31 -16.21
CA GLU A 2 -6.13 9.26 -16.58
C GLU A 2 -5.98 7.94 -15.82
N ALA A 3 -4.75 7.46 -15.60
CA ALA A 3 -4.50 6.23 -14.85
C ALA A 3 -5.06 6.29 -13.42
N CYS A 4 -4.90 7.43 -12.73
CA CYS A 4 -5.47 7.65 -11.39
C CYS A 4 -7.00 7.66 -11.42
N ARG A 5 -7.62 8.26 -12.45
CA ARG A 5 -9.08 8.27 -12.61
C ARG A 5 -9.64 6.87 -12.90
N ARG A 6 -8.97 6.07 -13.75
CA ARG A 6 -9.36 4.68 -14.00
C ARG A 6 -9.23 3.84 -12.73
N LEU A 7 -8.15 4.01 -11.98
CA LEU A 7 -7.99 3.36 -10.68
C LEU A 7 -9.12 3.73 -9.72
N LEU A 8 -9.45 5.02 -9.58
CA LEU A 8 -10.55 5.45 -8.72
C LEU A 8 -11.89 4.81 -9.14
N SER A 9 -12.15 4.69 -10.44
CA SER A 9 -13.34 4.00 -10.95
C SER A 9 -13.32 2.49 -10.66
N VAL A 10 -12.15 1.85 -10.67
CA VAL A 10 -12.00 0.42 -10.28
C VAL A 10 -12.15 0.25 -8.76
N LEU A 11 -11.66 1.20 -7.95
CA LEU A 11 -11.84 1.25 -6.50
C LEU A 11 -13.31 1.43 -6.10
N GLU A 12 -14.07 2.19 -6.89
CA GLU A 12 -15.51 2.42 -6.71
C GLU A 12 -16.31 1.10 -6.83
N LYS A 13 -15.81 0.14 -7.64
CA LYS A 13 -16.28 -1.24 -7.70
C LYS A 13 -15.65 -2.06 -6.56
N ARG A 14 -16.01 -1.67 -5.33
CA ARG A 14 -15.66 -2.16 -3.97
C ARG A 14 -14.98 -3.53 -3.75
N ALA A 15 -15.11 -4.52 -4.64
CA ALA A 15 -14.59 -5.87 -4.44
C ALA A 15 -13.22 -6.14 -5.09
N ALA A 16 -12.94 -5.59 -6.28
CA ALA A 16 -11.77 -6.00 -7.07
C ALA A 16 -10.43 -5.50 -6.48
N VAL A 17 -10.43 -4.34 -5.83
CA VAL A 17 -9.20 -3.78 -5.25
C VAL A 17 -8.88 -4.36 -3.88
N LEU A 18 -9.91 -4.76 -3.10
CA LEU A 18 -9.72 -5.40 -1.81
C LEU A 18 -9.07 -6.79 -1.96
N GLU A 19 -9.44 -7.56 -2.99
CA GLU A 19 -8.80 -8.87 -3.27
C GLU A 19 -7.33 -8.70 -3.66
N LEU A 20 -7.01 -7.73 -4.52
CA LEU A 20 -5.62 -7.38 -4.83
C LEU A 20 -4.85 -6.97 -3.57
N MET A 21 -5.47 -6.23 -2.67
CA MET A 21 -4.85 -5.76 -1.44
C MET A 21 -4.62 -6.92 -0.45
N ASN A 22 -5.53 -7.90 -0.37
CA ASN A 22 -5.46 -9.03 0.57
C ASN A 22 -4.19 -9.89 0.42
N ASP A 23 -3.79 -10.22 -0.81
CA ASP A 23 -2.58 -11.01 -1.08
C ASP A 23 -1.27 -10.27 -0.76
N ALA A 24 -1.34 -8.94 -0.61
CA ALA A 24 -0.17 -8.10 -0.39
C ALA A 24 0.17 -7.90 1.11
N PHE A 25 -0.71 -8.33 2.02
CA PHE A 25 -0.68 -7.93 3.43
C PHE A 25 0.10 -8.86 4.37
N ASP A 26 0.67 -9.96 3.88
CA ASP A 26 1.45 -10.89 4.72
C ASP A 26 2.95 -10.51 4.83
N ALA A 27 3.37 -9.48 4.07
CA ALA A 27 4.76 -9.06 4.08
C ALA A 27 5.04 -8.06 5.21
N ARG A 28 5.70 -8.52 6.29
CA ARG A 28 6.34 -7.66 7.31
C ARG A 28 7.43 -6.72 6.76
N ARG A 29 7.70 -6.78 5.45
CA ARG A 29 8.71 -5.99 4.74
C ARG A 29 8.05 -5.20 3.62
N PRO A 30 8.60 -4.04 3.27
CA PRO A 30 8.14 -3.26 2.12
C PRO A 30 8.15 -4.10 0.85
N PHE A 31 7.04 -4.08 0.12
CA PHE A 31 6.84 -4.84 -1.11
C PHE A 31 6.55 -3.92 -2.29
N VAL A 32 6.84 -4.40 -3.49
CA VAL A 32 6.54 -3.72 -4.76
C VAL A 32 5.76 -4.71 -5.61
N ARG A 33 4.60 -4.27 -6.13
CA ARG A 33 3.83 -5.02 -7.12
C ARG A 33 3.63 -4.20 -8.37
N VAL A 34 3.98 -4.79 -9.50
CA VAL A 34 3.96 -4.15 -10.82
C VAL A 34 2.90 -4.81 -11.66
N GLY A 35 1.97 -4.01 -12.19
CA GLY A 35 0.77 -4.53 -12.82
C GLY A 35 -0.19 -5.05 -11.75
N LEU A 36 -1.39 -4.50 -11.72
CA LEU A 36 -2.50 -5.15 -11.03
C LEU A 36 -3.16 -6.07 -12.08
N ASP A 37 -3.53 -7.29 -11.69
CA ASP A 37 -4.22 -8.28 -12.55
C ASP A 37 -5.66 -7.84 -12.85
N HIS A 38 -5.81 -6.64 -13.41
CA HIS A 38 -7.09 -6.05 -13.76
C HIS A 38 -6.99 -5.30 -15.10
N PRO A 39 -7.95 -5.49 -16.02
CA PRO A 39 -8.00 -4.78 -17.29
C PRO A 39 -7.96 -3.27 -17.09
N GLY A 40 -6.94 -2.62 -17.63
CA GLY A 40 -6.75 -1.17 -17.52
C GLY A 40 -5.91 -0.68 -16.34
N LEU A 41 -5.33 -1.60 -15.54
CA LEU A 41 -4.38 -1.29 -14.47
C LEU A 41 -2.97 -1.86 -14.71
N HIS A 42 -2.70 -2.35 -15.93
CA HIS A 42 -1.37 -2.87 -16.33
C HIS A 42 -0.27 -1.81 -16.29
N ASP A 43 -0.63 -0.54 -16.50
CA ASP A 43 0.29 0.60 -16.47
C ASP A 43 0.49 1.19 -15.06
N VAL A 44 -0.05 0.53 -14.04
CA VAL A 44 0.01 0.97 -12.64
C VAL A 44 0.82 -0.02 -11.81
N ALA A 45 1.58 0.52 -10.86
CA ALA A 45 2.30 -0.22 -9.85
C ALA A 45 1.97 0.30 -8.44
N LEU A 46 2.08 -0.59 -7.46
CA LEU A 46 1.82 -0.34 -6.05
C LEU A 46 3.07 -0.68 -5.24
N VAL A 47 3.51 0.25 -4.41
CA VAL A 47 4.57 0.04 -3.42
C VAL A 47 3.94 0.12 -2.04
N GLY A 48 4.10 -0.89 -1.19
CA GLY A 48 3.43 -0.95 0.11
C GLY A 48 4.36 -1.35 1.26
N ALA A 49 3.97 -1.04 2.49
CA ALA A 49 4.57 -1.54 3.71
C ALA A 49 3.51 -1.65 4.82
N THR A 50 3.63 -2.67 5.65
CA THR A 50 2.77 -2.89 6.81
C THR A 50 3.13 -1.95 7.96
N TYR A 51 2.15 -1.57 8.79
CA TYR A 51 2.38 -0.90 10.07
C TYR A 51 1.60 -1.60 11.17
N GLY A 52 2.04 -1.46 12.42
CA GLY A 52 1.39 -2.07 13.57
C GLY A 52 2.30 -2.16 14.77
N LEU A 53 1.91 -3.02 15.70
CA LEU A 53 2.65 -3.29 16.92
C LEU A 53 3.73 -4.36 16.66
N PRO A 54 4.77 -4.45 17.51
CA PRO A 54 5.76 -5.53 17.44
C PRO A 54 5.13 -6.93 17.43
N THR A 55 3.98 -7.08 18.09
CA THR A 55 3.24 -8.33 18.25
C THR A 55 2.21 -8.58 17.14
N ARG A 56 1.81 -7.55 16.38
CA ARG A 56 0.70 -7.66 15.42
C ARG A 56 0.72 -6.57 14.35
N THR A 57 0.55 -6.99 13.09
CA THR A 57 0.24 -6.07 11.97
C THR A 57 -1.18 -5.53 12.12
N LEU A 58 -1.33 -4.20 12.07
CA LEU A 58 -2.61 -3.51 12.18
C LEU A 58 -3.13 -2.99 10.85
N GLY A 59 -2.26 -2.77 9.88
CA GLY A 59 -2.65 -2.35 8.54
C GLY A 59 -1.47 -2.22 7.59
N THR A 60 -1.73 -1.65 6.42
CA THR A 60 -0.73 -1.40 5.36
C THR A 60 -0.94 -0.02 4.77
N ILE A 61 0.17 0.64 4.45
CA ILE A 61 0.22 1.89 3.71
C ILE A 61 0.96 1.68 2.39
N GLY A 62 0.58 2.39 1.34
CA GLY A 62 1.24 2.28 0.05
C GLY A 62 1.09 3.49 -0.85
N VAL A 63 1.98 3.56 -1.84
CA VAL A 63 1.98 4.53 -2.92
C VAL A 63 1.63 3.82 -4.22
N LEU A 64 0.68 4.41 -4.93
CA LEU A 64 0.26 3.93 -6.24
C LEU A 64 0.66 4.93 -7.31
N GLY A 65 1.23 4.43 -8.40
CA GLY A 65 1.74 5.28 -9.48
C GLY A 65 1.97 4.51 -10.78
N PRO A 66 2.49 5.16 -11.83
CA PRO A 66 2.82 4.50 -13.07
C PRO A 66 3.92 3.46 -12.88
N VAL A 67 4.00 2.45 -13.75
CA VAL A 67 5.07 1.43 -13.73
C VAL A 67 6.47 2.07 -13.80
N ARG A 68 6.62 3.23 -14.44
CA ARG A 68 7.89 3.98 -14.51
C ARG A 68 8.00 5.06 -13.42
N MET A 69 7.66 4.74 -12.18
CA MET A 69 7.87 5.66 -11.05
C MET A 69 9.29 5.57 -10.48
N ASP A 70 9.71 6.58 -9.71
CA ASP A 70 10.91 6.48 -8.88
C ASP A 70 10.64 5.56 -7.68
N TYR A 71 10.93 4.26 -7.88
CA TYR A 71 10.76 3.24 -6.85
C TYR A 71 11.62 3.49 -5.62
N ALA A 72 12.81 4.08 -5.77
CA ALA A 72 13.67 4.36 -4.63
C ALA A 72 13.02 5.42 -3.72
N ARG A 73 12.44 6.47 -4.30
CA ARG A 73 11.65 7.45 -3.56
C ARG A 73 10.38 6.83 -2.98
N ALA A 74 9.62 6.07 -3.77
CA ALA A 74 8.38 5.45 -3.31
C ALA A 74 8.61 4.51 -2.11
N VAL A 75 9.61 3.63 -2.19
CA VAL A 75 9.97 2.71 -1.09
C VAL A 75 10.42 3.47 0.15
N ARG A 76 11.25 4.53 0.01
CA ARG A 76 11.67 5.35 1.16
C ARG A 76 10.49 6.04 1.82
N THR A 77 9.58 6.63 1.04
CA THR A 77 8.40 7.32 1.54
C THR A 77 7.48 6.37 2.29
N VAL A 78 7.16 5.22 1.69
CA VAL A 78 6.27 4.21 2.29
C VAL A 78 6.88 3.62 3.56
N ARG A 79 8.20 3.38 3.59
CA ARG A 79 8.92 2.94 4.80
C ARG A 79 8.83 3.96 5.93
N ALA A 80 9.12 5.23 5.64
CA ALA A 80 9.05 6.29 6.65
C ALA A 80 7.63 6.42 7.22
N ALA A 81 6.62 6.41 6.34
CA ALA A 81 5.23 6.50 6.78
C ALA A 81 4.78 5.29 7.60
N SER A 82 5.16 4.07 7.21
CA SER A 82 4.90 2.84 7.99
C SER A 82 5.56 2.88 9.36
N PHE A 83 6.79 3.39 9.46
CA PHE A 83 7.50 3.54 10.72
C PHE A 83 6.79 4.53 11.65
N GLU A 84 6.44 5.72 11.16
CA GLU A 84 5.72 6.73 11.96
C GLU A 84 4.33 6.24 12.38
N LEU A 85 3.59 5.56 11.50
CA LEU A 85 2.30 4.96 11.86
C LEU A 85 2.46 3.87 12.91
N SER A 86 3.53 3.08 12.86
CA SER A 86 3.79 2.05 13.87
C SER A 86 4.07 2.69 15.23
N ARG A 87 4.88 3.77 15.29
CA ARG A 87 5.14 4.50 16.54
C ARG A 87 3.89 5.17 17.11
N LEU A 88 3.10 5.81 16.25
CA LEU A 88 1.87 6.48 16.67
C LEU A 88 0.86 5.48 17.23
N VAL A 89 0.74 4.32 16.59
CA VAL A 89 -0.17 3.29 17.07
C VAL A 89 0.38 2.59 18.32
N GLU A 90 1.68 2.37 18.42
CA GLU A 90 2.31 1.90 19.68
C GLU A 90 1.98 2.84 20.85
N SER A 91 2.15 4.16 20.67
CA SER A 91 1.78 5.13 21.71
C SER A 91 0.29 5.15 22.06
N ALA A 92 -0.59 4.91 21.09
CA ALA A 92 -2.03 4.92 21.33
C ALA A 92 -2.51 3.67 22.09
N TYR A 93 -1.80 2.55 21.97
CA TYR A 93 -2.11 1.30 22.68
C TYR A 93 -1.40 1.20 24.04
N ASP A 94 -0.34 1.99 24.29
CA ASP A 94 0.31 2.11 25.59
C ASP A 94 -0.49 3.00 26.58
N GLU A 95 -1.47 3.76 26.09
CA GLU A 95 -2.36 4.62 26.90
C GLU A 95 -3.64 3.91 27.41
N ASP A 96 -3.85 2.64 27.05
CA ASP A 96 -4.94 1.75 27.54
C ASP A 96 -4.44 0.74 28.59
#